data_AF-A0A3A8X038-F1
#
_entry.id   AF-A0A3A8X038-F1
#
_cell.length_a   1.000
_cell.length_b   1.000
_cell.length_c   1.000
_cell.angle_alpha   90.00
_cell.angle_beta   90.00
_cell.angle_gamma   90.00
#
_symmetry.space_group_name_H-M   'P 1'
#
loop_
_entity.id
_entity.type
_entity.pdbx_description
1 polymer ?
#
loop_
_entity_poly.entity_id
_entity_poly.type
_entity_poly.pdbx_seq_one_letter_code
_entity_poly.pdbx_strand_id
1 'polypeptide(L)'
;MGLGKAEKGQGAMKKKESAYDPFHGEIEGDVEQGYFKNALSGFVFESASGAAIRHLADLGYTVKQIMEKLTYPAPYEKIQETVWKHLADTGVLLLKEPGTELPKSNVTYVKEYGKYGRVSLRQVTRPYHDGELPEWKKYQFQKSDKRDFPSLFIKMCMENEEETSYISCDFGLLLKKEPEKFARVLQGLDNRQKDYIIGLPWEERIVYHRLNQRMRDIVLRMCENSWKCGDCYFGRGDKGAK
;
A
#
# COMPACT_ATOMS: atom_id res chain seq x y z
N MET A 1 41.98 -48.43 32.95
CA MET A 1 42.15 -47.42 34.01
C MET A 1 43.47 -46.73 33.70
N GLY A 2 43.55 -45.48 33.29
CA GLY A 2 42.67 -44.36 33.58
C GLY A 2 43.44 -43.37 34.45
N LEU A 3 43.82 -42.23 33.82
CA LEU A 3 44.04 -40.91 34.42
C LEU A 3 45.31 -40.75 35.30
N GLY A 4 46.06 -39.65 35.30
CA GLY A 4 46.02 -38.35 34.62
C GLY A 4 47.44 -37.75 34.60
N LYS A 5 47.78 -36.88 33.64
CA LYS A 5 47.72 -35.40 33.74
C LYS A 5 48.65 -34.84 34.84
N ALA A 6 49.40 -33.76 34.70
CA ALA A 6 49.64 -32.72 33.69
C ALA A 6 50.77 -31.85 34.32
N GLU A 7 51.85 -31.52 33.61
CA GLU A 7 52.03 -30.26 32.86
C GLU A 7 52.42 -29.04 33.72
N LYS A 8 53.61 -28.46 33.49
CA LYS A 8 53.83 -27.07 33.00
C LYS A 8 55.24 -26.55 33.35
N GLY A 9 55.86 -25.91 32.36
CA GLY A 9 56.92 -24.92 32.61
C GLY A 9 57.86 -24.64 31.44
N GLN A 10 57.46 -23.72 30.54
CA GLN A 10 58.25 -22.66 29.88
C GLN A 10 59.61 -23.06 29.23
N GLY A 11 59.93 -22.82 27.96
CA GLY A 11 59.44 -21.88 26.96
C GLY A 11 60.65 -21.28 26.24
N ALA A 12 60.76 -21.42 24.90
CA ALA A 12 61.49 -20.49 24.04
C ALA A 12 61.30 -20.80 22.54
N MET A 13 61.01 -19.75 21.78
CA MET A 13 61.18 -19.58 20.33
C MET A 13 60.39 -20.49 19.38
N LYS A 14 59.26 -19.97 18.90
CA LYS A 14 58.91 -20.07 17.47
C LYS A 14 58.45 -18.72 16.94
N LYS A 15 59.08 -18.32 15.84
CA LYS A 15 58.77 -17.17 14.99
C LYS A 15 57.26 -17.16 14.69
N LYS A 16 56.58 -16.04 14.96
CA LYS A 16 55.27 -15.79 14.36
C LYS A 16 55.52 -15.23 12.96
N GLU A 17 55.38 -16.10 11.96
CA GLU A 17 55.04 -15.69 10.60
C GLU A 17 53.72 -14.93 10.65
N SER A 18 53.75 -13.71 10.13
CA SER A 18 52.58 -12.91 9.84
C SER A 18 51.85 -13.55 8.67
N ALA A 19 50.80 -14.31 8.96
CA ALA A 19 49.87 -14.78 7.95
C ALA A 19 49.13 -13.58 7.37
N TYR A 20 49.37 -13.33 6.09
CA TYR A 20 48.60 -12.40 5.26
C TYR A 20 47.18 -12.99 5.10
N ASP A 21 46.17 -12.33 5.65
CA ASP A 21 44.76 -12.67 5.44
C ASP A 21 44.28 -12.01 4.14
N PRO A 22 43.97 -12.77 3.05
CA PRO A 22 43.64 -12.18 1.76
C PRO A 22 42.17 -11.73 1.62
N PHE A 23 41.32 -11.87 2.65
CA PHE A 23 39.87 -11.86 2.45
C PHE A 23 39.13 -10.56 2.82
N HIS A 24 39.72 -9.38 2.63
CA HIS A 24 39.04 -8.10 2.89
C HIS A 24 38.86 -7.16 1.68
N GLY A 25 39.18 -7.59 0.46
CA GLY A 25 39.13 -6.71 -0.73
C GLY A 25 37.99 -6.95 -1.73
N GLU A 26 37.30 -8.10 -1.70
CA GLU A 26 36.39 -8.49 -2.80
C GLU A 26 34.89 -8.31 -2.52
N ILE A 27 34.50 -8.07 -1.26
CA ILE A 27 33.06 -8.00 -0.90
C ILE A 27 32.47 -6.60 -1.16
N GLU A 28 33.25 -5.52 -1.04
CA GLU A 28 32.74 -4.15 -1.25
C GLU A 28 32.41 -3.84 -2.72
N GLY A 29 33.22 -4.34 -3.66
CA GLY A 29 33.02 -4.07 -5.10
C GLY A 29 31.80 -4.76 -5.72
N ASP A 30 31.40 -5.92 -5.20
CA ASP A 30 30.26 -6.68 -5.73
C ASP A 30 28.92 -6.15 -5.19
N VAL A 31 28.91 -5.67 -3.94
CA VAL A 31 27.74 -5.02 -3.31
C VAL A 31 27.44 -3.67 -3.98
N GLU A 32 28.46 -2.87 -4.30
CA GLU A 32 28.29 -1.57 -4.97
C GLU A 32 27.75 -1.74 -6.40
N GLN A 33 28.25 -2.73 -7.14
CA GLN A 33 27.73 -3.08 -8.46
C GLN A 33 26.27 -3.56 -8.41
N GLY A 34 25.90 -4.36 -7.39
CA GLY A 34 24.52 -4.78 -7.17
C GLY A 34 23.58 -3.61 -6.87
N TYR A 35 24.01 -2.67 -6.03
CA TYR A 35 23.25 -1.47 -5.71
C TYR A 35 22.99 -0.59 -6.95
N PHE A 36 24.03 -0.33 -7.74
CA PHE A 36 23.90 0.46 -8.97
C PHE A 36 22.97 -0.21 -9.99
N LYS A 37 23.12 -1.52 -10.23
CA LYS A 37 22.24 -2.28 -11.14
C LYS A 37 20.78 -2.22 -10.69
N ASN A 38 20.52 -2.32 -9.38
CA ASN A 38 19.18 -2.21 -8.82
C ASN A 38 18.59 -0.80 -8.97
N ALA A 39 19.37 0.24 -8.67
CA ALA A 39 18.96 1.64 -8.84
C ALA A 39 18.67 1.96 -10.31
N LEU A 40 19.53 1.50 -11.22
CA LEU A 40 19.34 1.69 -12.66
C LEU A 40 18.09 0.96 -13.17
N SER A 41 17.88 -0.29 -12.76
CA SER A 41 16.67 -1.06 -13.09
C SER A 41 15.39 -0.35 -12.61
N GLY A 42 15.40 0.15 -11.36
CA GLY A 42 14.30 0.93 -10.81
C GLY A 42 14.04 2.23 -11.60
N PHE A 43 15.09 2.95 -11.99
CA PHE A 43 14.98 4.15 -12.80
C PHE A 43 14.41 3.89 -14.20
N VAL A 44 14.90 2.84 -14.87
CA VAL A 44 14.40 2.46 -16.21
C VAL A 44 12.94 2.07 -16.14
N PHE A 45 12.54 1.30 -15.13
CA PHE A 45 11.14 0.94 -14.91
C PHE A 45 10.24 2.16 -14.73
N GLU A 46 10.64 3.10 -13.86
CA GLU A 46 9.88 4.32 -13.60
C GLU A 46 9.72 5.17 -14.86
N SER A 47 10.81 5.29 -15.64
CA SER A 47 10.83 6.06 -16.89
C SER A 47 10.02 5.42 -18.01
N ALA A 48 10.01 4.08 -18.11
CA ALA A 48 9.35 3.36 -19.19
C ALA A 48 7.87 3.10 -18.94
N SER A 49 7.48 2.77 -17.70
CA SER A 49 6.14 2.24 -17.39
C SER A 49 5.48 2.88 -16.17
N GLY A 50 6.23 3.54 -15.28
CA GLY A 50 5.71 4.04 -13.99
C GLY A 50 4.49 4.95 -14.14
N ALA A 51 4.57 5.96 -15.01
CA ALA A 51 3.46 6.88 -15.26
C ALA A 51 2.22 6.19 -15.88
N ALA A 52 2.42 5.25 -16.80
CA ALA A 52 1.34 4.51 -17.44
C ALA A 52 0.60 3.62 -16.43
N ILE A 53 1.33 2.95 -15.54
CA ILE A 53 0.74 2.11 -14.49
C ILE A 53 -0.17 2.93 -13.57
N ARG A 54 0.30 4.09 -13.09
CA ARG A 54 -0.51 4.98 -12.24
C ARG A 54 -1.76 5.48 -12.95
N HIS A 55 -1.60 5.94 -14.19
CA HIS A 55 -2.73 6.43 -14.97
C HIS A 55 -3.78 5.35 -15.19
N LEU A 56 -3.37 4.12 -15.54
CA LEU A 56 -4.29 2.99 -15.67
C LEU A 56 -4.93 2.61 -14.33
N ALA A 57 -4.21 2.73 -13.21
CA ALA A 57 -4.77 2.52 -11.88
C ALA A 57 -5.85 3.57 -11.55
N ASP A 58 -5.65 4.85 -11.90
CA ASP A 58 -6.63 5.92 -11.74
C ASP A 58 -7.90 5.69 -12.58
N LEU A 59 -7.74 5.13 -13.79
CA LEU A 59 -8.86 4.66 -14.62
C LEU A 59 -9.56 3.41 -14.06
N GLY A 60 -9.03 2.85 -12.99
CA GLY A 60 -9.58 1.68 -12.33
C GLY A 60 -9.27 0.37 -13.08
N TYR A 61 -8.13 0.23 -13.73
CA TYR A 61 -7.69 -1.10 -14.18
C TYR A 61 -7.16 -1.93 -12.99
N THR A 62 -7.30 -3.27 -13.08
CA THR A 62 -6.66 -4.20 -12.13
C THR A 62 -5.20 -4.45 -12.54
N VAL A 63 -4.36 -4.98 -11.65
CA VAL A 63 -2.95 -5.29 -11.96
C VAL A 63 -2.84 -6.19 -13.20
N LYS A 64 -3.71 -7.21 -13.30
CA LYS A 64 -3.80 -8.09 -14.46
C LYS A 64 -4.13 -7.32 -15.76
N GLN A 65 -5.13 -6.44 -15.73
CA GLN A 65 -5.51 -5.63 -16.89
C GLN A 65 -4.43 -4.61 -17.27
N ILE A 66 -3.72 -4.06 -16.28
CA ILE A 66 -2.59 -3.16 -16.52
C ILE A 66 -1.49 -3.93 -17.25
N MET A 67 -1.11 -5.10 -16.75
CA MET A 67 -0.08 -5.95 -17.38
C MET A 67 -0.38 -6.25 -18.86
N GLU A 68 -1.64 -6.50 -19.20
CA GLU A 68 -2.08 -6.76 -20.58
C GLU A 68 -2.07 -5.51 -21.48
N LYS A 69 -2.09 -4.30 -20.90
CA LYS A 69 -2.22 -3.02 -21.62
C LYS A 69 -0.92 -2.24 -21.73
N LEU A 70 0.12 -2.60 -21.00
CA LEU A 70 1.40 -1.92 -21.07
C LEU A 70 2.07 -2.14 -22.42
N THR A 71 2.57 -1.06 -23.02
CA THR A 71 3.38 -1.12 -24.24
C THR A 71 4.71 -1.85 -24.01
N TYR A 72 5.28 -1.69 -22.82
CA TYR A 72 6.48 -2.39 -22.39
C TYR A 72 6.14 -3.34 -21.25
N PRO A 73 6.36 -4.66 -21.43
CA PRO A 73 6.02 -5.64 -20.41
C PRO A 73 6.84 -5.38 -19.14
N ALA A 74 6.17 -5.45 -18.00
CA ALA A 74 6.80 -5.34 -16.68
C ALA A 74 6.43 -6.56 -15.84
N PRO A 75 7.31 -6.99 -14.90
CA PRO A 75 6.99 -8.06 -13.97
C PRO A 75 5.71 -7.75 -13.18
N TYR A 76 4.86 -8.75 -12.99
CA TYR A 76 3.58 -8.60 -12.29
C TYR A 76 3.76 -7.98 -10.89
N GLU A 77 4.74 -8.44 -10.13
CA GLU A 77 5.08 -7.92 -8.79
C GLU A 77 5.44 -6.44 -8.82
N LYS A 78 6.19 -5.98 -9.83
CA LYS A 78 6.53 -4.55 -9.97
C LYS A 78 5.31 -3.69 -10.27
N ILE A 79 4.40 -4.18 -11.11
CA ILE A 79 3.13 -3.49 -11.37
C ILE A 79 2.31 -3.45 -10.08
N GLN A 80 2.20 -4.56 -9.37
CA GLN A 80 1.48 -4.69 -8.10
C GLN A 80 2.02 -3.70 -7.03
N GLU A 81 3.34 -3.67 -6.80
CA GLU A 81 4.01 -2.72 -5.89
C GLU A 81 3.71 -1.27 -6.27
N THR A 82 3.78 -0.95 -7.57
CA THR A 82 3.57 0.41 -8.07
C THR A 82 2.12 0.86 -7.90
N VAL A 83 1.16 -0.02 -8.19
CA VAL A 83 -0.27 0.25 -7.97
C VAL A 83 -0.56 0.41 -6.49
N TRP A 84 -0.08 -0.49 -5.64
CA TRP A 84 -0.28 -0.40 -4.18
C TRP A 84 0.26 0.91 -3.62
N LYS A 85 1.50 1.25 -3.96
CA LYS A 85 2.12 2.51 -3.55
C LYS A 85 1.33 3.72 -4.04
N HIS A 86 0.89 3.72 -5.29
CA HIS A 86 0.07 4.80 -5.84
C HIS A 86 -1.27 4.96 -5.12
N LEU A 87 -1.96 3.86 -4.83
CA LEU A 87 -3.22 3.88 -4.07
C LEU A 87 -3.01 4.37 -2.62
N ALA A 88 -1.88 4.05 -2.00
CA ALA A 88 -1.52 4.58 -0.69
C ALA A 88 -1.17 6.08 -0.76
N ASP A 89 -0.38 6.50 -1.75
CA ASP A 89 0.05 7.89 -1.92
C ASP A 89 -1.11 8.84 -2.27
N THR A 90 -2.10 8.35 -3.03
CA THR A 90 -3.34 9.10 -3.37
C THR A 90 -4.40 9.05 -2.26
N GLY A 91 -4.15 8.31 -1.18
CA GLY A 91 -5.09 8.13 -0.07
C GLY A 91 -6.31 7.28 -0.41
N VAL A 92 -6.25 6.44 -1.45
CA VAL A 92 -7.26 5.39 -1.67
C VAL A 92 -7.10 4.29 -0.62
N LEU A 93 -5.87 4.03 -0.18
CA LEU A 93 -5.54 3.11 0.91
C LEU A 93 -4.89 3.88 2.06
N LEU A 94 -5.30 3.57 3.29
CA LEU A 94 -4.63 4.00 4.52
C LEU A 94 -4.16 2.78 5.29
N LEU A 95 -2.93 2.85 5.80
CA LEU A 95 -2.30 1.78 6.58
C LEU A 95 -2.52 1.94 8.09
N LYS A 96 -3.17 3.04 8.49
CA LYS A 96 -3.58 3.37 9.85
C LYS A 96 -5.01 3.86 9.84
N GLU A 97 -5.64 3.83 11.01
CA GLU A 97 -7.04 4.21 11.15
C GLU A 97 -7.27 5.69 10.75
N PRO A 98 -8.32 5.98 9.96
CA PRO A 98 -8.72 7.34 9.64
C PRO A 98 -8.84 8.18 10.91
N GLY A 99 -8.19 9.34 10.94
CA GLY A 99 -8.14 10.23 12.11
C GLY A 99 -6.99 10.01 13.07
N THR A 100 -6.12 9.02 12.84
CA THR A 100 -4.93 8.79 13.69
C THR A 100 -3.70 9.58 13.20
N GLU A 101 -3.60 9.87 11.91
CA GLU A 101 -2.52 10.66 11.33
C GLU A 101 -3.03 11.91 10.64
N LEU A 102 -2.23 12.99 10.69
CA LEU A 102 -2.46 14.19 9.90
C LEU A 102 -2.43 13.82 8.40
N PRO A 103 -3.40 14.29 7.60
CA PRO A 103 -3.38 14.06 6.16
C PRO A 103 -2.05 14.54 5.58
N LYS A 104 -1.37 13.72 4.78
CA LYS A 104 -0.25 14.19 3.96
C LYS A 104 -0.80 15.27 3.02
N SER A 105 -0.25 16.48 3.11
CA SER A 105 -0.69 17.63 2.33
C SER A 105 -0.71 17.29 0.84
N ASN A 106 -1.84 17.52 0.16
CA ASN A 106 -1.93 17.38 -1.29
C ASN A 106 -1.02 18.41 -1.97
N VAL A 107 0.04 17.94 -2.62
CA VAL A 107 0.94 18.78 -3.41
C VAL A 107 0.36 18.90 -4.81
N THR A 108 -0.17 20.08 -5.16
CA THR A 108 -0.64 20.37 -6.51
C THR A 108 0.40 21.26 -7.22
N TYR A 109 0.72 20.96 -8.48
CA TYR A 109 1.62 21.81 -9.27
C TYR A 109 0.80 22.76 -10.15
N VAL A 110 1.03 24.07 -10.03
CA VAL A 110 0.41 25.09 -10.88
C VAL A 110 1.43 25.56 -11.92
N LYS A 111 1.03 25.57 -13.19
CA LYS A 111 1.82 26.17 -14.29
C LYS A 111 1.65 27.68 -14.25
N GLU A 112 2.73 28.41 -14.03
CA GLU A 112 2.79 29.87 -14.16
C GLU A 112 3.55 30.25 -15.44
N TYR A 113 3.01 31.21 -16.19
CA TYR A 113 3.65 31.76 -17.38
C TYR A 113 4.27 33.11 -17.04
N GLY A 114 5.60 33.20 -17.09
CA GLY A 114 6.33 34.44 -16.88
C GLY A 114 6.21 35.42 -18.08
N LYS A 115 6.69 36.65 -17.88
CA LYS A 115 6.62 37.80 -18.81
C LYS A 115 7.21 37.57 -20.23
N TYR A 116 7.82 36.42 -20.48
CA TYR A 116 8.44 36.03 -21.76
C TYR A 116 8.04 34.62 -22.23
N GLY A 117 6.92 34.08 -21.74
CA GLY A 117 6.47 32.72 -22.11
C GLY A 117 7.26 31.58 -21.43
N ARG A 118 8.14 31.89 -20.47
CA ARG A 118 8.79 30.88 -19.62
C ARG A 118 7.75 30.22 -18.73
N VAL A 119 7.63 28.89 -18.81
CA VAL A 119 6.77 28.09 -17.93
C VAL A 119 7.56 27.75 -16.67
N SER A 120 7.06 28.17 -15.51
CA SER A 120 7.54 27.74 -14.21
C SER A 120 6.47 26.90 -13.51
N LEU A 121 6.85 25.78 -12.90
CA LEU A 121 5.97 24.99 -12.05
C LEU A 121 6.11 25.52 -10.63
N ARG A 122 5.03 26.09 -10.08
CA ARG A 122 4.96 26.39 -8.66
C ARG A 122 4.33 25.21 -7.94
N GLN A 123 5.07 24.66 -6.98
CA GLN A 123 4.49 23.73 -6.01
C GLN A 123 3.52 24.52 -5.14
N VAL A 124 2.23 24.16 -5.22
CA VAL A 124 1.21 24.68 -4.33
C VAL A 124 0.82 23.53 -3.41
N THR A 125 1.42 23.52 -2.23
CA THR A 125 0.86 22.78 -1.11
C THR A 125 -0.47 23.44 -0.82
N ARG A 126 -1.60 22.75 -1.04
CA ARG A 126 -2.80 23.13 -0.30
C ARG A 126 -2.60 22.59 1.10
N PRO A 127 -2.30 23.44 2.10
CA PRO A 127 -2.46 22.98 3.46
C PRO A 127 -3.92 22.53 3.61
N TYR A 128 -4.12 21.33 4.15
CA TYR A 128 -5.36 21.10 4.90
C TYR A 128 -5.38 22.24 5.92
N HIS A 129 -6.45 23.04 5.94
CA HIS A 129 -6.52 24.26 6.74
C HIS A 129 -5.94 24.02 8.14
N ASP A 130 -5.15 24.99 8.63
CA ASP A 130 -4.69 25.02 10.01
C ASP A 130 -5.85 24.68 10.95
N GLY A 131 -5.68 23.62 11.74
CA GLY A 131 -6.57 23.30 12.86
C GLY A 131 -7.61 22.22 12.55
N GLU A 132 -7.47 21.11 13.29
CA GLU A 132 -8.45 20.05 13.50
C GLU A 132 -8.54 18.97 12.41
N LEU A 133 -8.18 17.75 12.81
CA LEU A 133 -8.51 16.54 12.07
C LEU A 133 -10.03 16.52 11.85
N PRO A 134 -10.53 16.13 10.65
CA PRO A 134 -11.96 15.98 10.47
C PRO A 134 -12.50 15.05 11.55
N GLU A 135 -13.61 15.42 12.18
CA GLU A 135 -14.25 14.60 13.21
C GLU A 135 -14.68 13.28 12.57
N TRP A 136 -13.91 12.22 12.82
CA TRP A 136 -14.16 10.89 12.25
C TRP A 136 -15.21 10.17 13.08
N LYS A 137 -16.30 9.78 12.42
CA LYS A 137 -17.33 8.93 13.02
C LYS A 137 -17.13 7.49 12.58
N LYS A 138 -16.90 6.62 13.55
CA LYS A 138 -16.80 5.18 13.37
C LYS A 138 -18.18 4.54 13.50
N TYR A 139 -18.50 3.67 12.56
CA TYR A 139 -19.75 2.93 12.52
C TYR A 139 -19.48 1.44 12.41
N GLN A 140 -20.07 0.67 13.32
CA GLN A 140 -19.94 -0.79 13.37
C GLN A 140 -21.32 -1.40 13.10
N PHE A 141 -21.38 -2.33 12.14
CA PHE A 141 -22.63 -3.01 11.81
C PHE A 141 -22.80 -4.25 12.68
N GLN A 142 -23.88 -4.32 13.44
CA GLN A 142 -24.17 -5.49 14.26
C GLN A 142 -24.82 -6.60 13.44
N LYS A 143 -24.84 -7.82 14.00
CA LYS A 143 -25.47 -8.98 13.34
C LYS A 143 -26.97 -8.79 13.07
N SER A 144 -27.66 -8.01 13.91
CA SER A 144 -29.08 -7.63 13.74
C SER A 144 -29.31 -6.82 12.47
N ASP A 145 -28.33 -5.98 12.10
CA ASP A 145 -28.45 -4.98 11.06
C ASP A 145 -28.19 -5.57 9.67
N LYS A 146 -27.84 -6.86 9.58
CA LYS A 146 -27.48 -7.51 8.32
C LYS A 146 -28.59 -7.52 7.27
N ARG A 147 -29.87 -7.49 7.66
CA ARG A 147 -30.99 -7.41 6.70
C ARG A 147 -31.09 -6.04 6.05
N ASP A 148 -30.77 -4.98 6.80
CA ASP A 148 -30.87 -3.59 6.33
C ASP A 148 -29.50 -2.98 6.00
N PHE A 149 -28.42 -3.77 6.14
CA PHE A 149 -27.05 -3.33 5.90
C PHE A 149 -26.88 -2.67 4.54
N PRO A 150 -27.32 -3.26 3.41
CA PRO A 150 -27.16 -2.61 2.11
C PRO A 150 -27.80 -1.23 2.06
N SER A 151 -29.03 -1.10 2.54
CA SER A 151 -29.79 0.16 2.57
C SER A 151 -29.12 1.22 3.45
N LEU A 152 -28.69 0.83 4.65
CA LEU A 152 -28.00 1.72 5.59
C LEU A 152 -26.64 2.15 5.05
N PHE A 153 -25.85 1.20 4.53
CA PHE A 153 -24.53 1.47 3.96
C PHE A 153 -24.61 2.40 2.75
N ILE A 154 -25.56 2.18 1.83
CA ILE A 154 -25.79 3.07 0.68
C ILE A 154 -26.16 4.47 1.16
N LYS A 155 -27.10 4.59 2.11
CA LYS A 155 -27.49 5.88 2.68
C LYS A 155 -26.29 6.61 3.28
N MET A 156 -25.46 5.93 4.07
CA MET A 156 -24.27 6.53 4.65
C MET A 156 -23.25 6.97 3.59
N CYS A 157 -23.06 6.18 2.52
CA CYS A 157 -22.21 6.56 1.40
C CYS A 157 -22.74 7.75 0.58
N MET A 158 -24.06 8.00 0.61
CA MET A 158 -24.69 9.16 -0.05
C MET A 158 -24.62 10.43 0.80
N GLU A 159 -24.67 10.30 2.12
CA GLU A 159 -24.61 11.43 3.05
C GLU A 159 -23.18 11.97 3.28
N ASN A 160 -22.17 11.22 2.88
CA ASN A 160 -20.75 11.56 3.09
C ASN A 160 -19.99 11.65 1.76
N GLU A 161 -18.94 12.46 1.74
CA GLU A 161 -18.06 12.60 0.59
C GLU A 161 -17.15 11.38 0.44
N GLU A 162 -16.85 11.00 -0.80
CA GLU A 162 -16.00 9.84 -1.07
C GLU A 162 -14.59 9.99 -0.47
N GLU A 163 -14.00 11.18 -0.54
CA GLU A 163 -12.65 11.49 -0.04
C GLU A 163 -12.51 11.31 1.48
N THR A 164 -13.62 11.43 2.22
CA THR A 164 -13.67 11.30 3.68
C THR A 164 -14.40 10.04 4.14
N SER A 165 -14.60 9.06 3.25
CA SER A 165 -15.31 7.82 3.56
C SER A 165 -14.40 6.61 3.39
N TYR A 166 -14.20 5.82 4.44
CA TYR A 166 -13.34 4.63 4.43
C TYR A 166 -14.01 3.44 5.09
N ILE A 167 -13.57 2.23 4.74
CA ILE A 167 -13.92 0.99 5.42
C ILE A 167 -12.66 0.22 5.80
N SER A 168 -12.65 -0.40 6.98
CA SER A 168 -11.58 -1.30 7.36
C SER A 168 -11.69 -2.63 6.59
N CYS A 169 -10.63 -3.00 5.90
CA CYS A 169 -10.51 -4.27 5.18
C CYS A 169 -9.50 -5.16 5.90
N ASP A 170 -9.93 -6.36 6.29
CA ASP A 170 -9.12 -7.37 6.95
C ASP A 170 -8.59 -8.44 5.97
N PHE A 171 -8.56 -8.15 4.66
CA PHE A 171 -8.31 -9.14 3.62
C PHE A 171 -6.99 -9.89 3.76
N GLY A 172 -5.88 -9.20 4.08
CA GLY A 172 -4.59 -9.86 4.29
C GLY A 172 -4.58 -10.78 5.53
N LEU A 173 -5.28 -10.38 6.59
CA LEU A 173 -5.48 -11.23 7.78
C LEU A 173 -6.36 -12.44 7.47
N LEU A 174 -7.46 -12.23 6.73
CA LEU A 174 -8.42 -13.27 6.38
C LEU A 174 -7.82 -14.30 5.42
N LEU A 175 -7.06 -13.85 4.43
CA LEU A 175 -6.31 -14.70 3.50
C LEU A 175 -5.33 -15.62 4.22
N LYS A 176 -4.62 -15.11 5.24
CA LYS A 176 -3.66 -15.89 6.02
C LYS A 176 -4.33 -16.84 7.02
N LYS A 177 -5.37 -16.38 7.73
CA LYS A 177 -5.96 -17.14 8.85
C LYS A 177 -7.02 -18.15 8.42
N GLU A 178 -7.87 -17.79 7.45
CA GLU A 178 -9.01 -18.60 7.02
C GLU A 178 -9.14 -18.59 5.48
N PRO A 179 -8.18 -19.15 4.72
CA PRO A 179 -8.13 -19.05 3.26
C PRO A 179 -9.36 -19.64 2.57
N GLU A 180 -9.95 -20.71 3.10
CA GLU A 180 -11.17 -21.31 2.55
C GLU A 180 -12.37 -20.37 2.67
N LYS A 181 -12.49 -19.66 3.79
CA LYS A 181 -13.55 -18.68 4.01
C LYS A 181 -13.31 -17.45 3.13
N PHE A 182 -12.06 -17.01 2.97
CA PHE A 182 -11.71 -15.97 2.03
C PHE A 182 -12.16 -16.33 0.61
N ALA A 183 -11.84 -17.55 0.16
CA ALA A 183 -12.28 -18.06 -1.15
C ALA A 183 -13.81 -18.07 -1.29
N ARG A 184 -14.55 -18.51 -0.27
CA ARG A 184 -16.03 -18.48 -0.27
C ARG A 184 -16.58 -17.06 -0.38
N VAL A 185 -16.03 -16.11 0.38
CA VAL A 185 -16.46 -14.71 0.32
C VAL A 185 -16.19 -14.11 -1.06
N LEU A 186 -15.05 -14.47 -1.69
CA LEU A 186 -14.72 -14.03 -3.04
C LEU A 186 -15.65 -14.62 -4.10
N GLN A 187 -16.29 -15.79 -3.90
CA GLN A 187 -17.10 -16.44 -4.95
C GLN A 187 -18.20 -15.53 -5.49
N GLY A 188 -18.85 -14.72 -4.64
CA GLY A 188 -19.90 -13.79 -5.05
C GLY A 188 -19.41 -12.52 -5.75
N LEU A 189 -18.10 -12.30 -5.83
CA LEU A 189 -17.52 -11.21 -6.60
C LEU A 189 -17.42 -11.59 -8.09
N ASP A 190 -17.52 -10.59 -8.97
CA ASP A 190 -17.20 -10.81 -10.39
C ASP A 190 -15.68 -10.94 -10.59
N ASN A 191 -15.28 -11.34 -11.79
CA ASN A 191 -13.86 -11.57 -12.10
C ASN A 191 -13.02 -10.30 -11.92
N ARG A 192 -13.55 -9.12 -12.24
CA ARG A 192 -12.79 -7.85 -12.12
C ARG A 192 -12.60 -7.47 -10.65
N GLN A 193 -13.61 -7.68 -9.82
CA GLN A 193 -13.54 -7.47 -8.37
C GLN A 193 -12.57 -8.46 -7.70
N LYS A 194 -12.60 -9.74 -8.10
CA LYS A 194 -11.64 -10.76 -7.65
C LYS A 194 -10.22 -10.38 -8.02
N ASP A 195 -9.99 -10.04 -9.29
CA ASP A 195 -8.68 -9.61 -9.79
C ASP A 195 -8.17 -8.36 -9.08
N TYR A 196 -9.05 -7.44 -8.68
CA TYR A 196 -8.66 -6.27 -7.88
C TYR A 196 -8.18 -6.66 -6.49
N ILE A 197 -8.94 -7.48 -5.77
CA ILE A 197 -8.61 -7.89 -4.40
C ILE A 197 -7.34 -8.75 -4.40
N ILE A 198 -7.31 -9.82 -5.20
CA ILE A 198 -6.19 -10.77 -5.24
C ILE A 198 -4.94 -10.12 -5.86
N GLY A 199 -5.15 -9.14 -6.75
CA GLY A 199 -4.06 -8.45 -7.43
C GLY A 199 -3.30 -7.45 -6.57
N LEU A 200 -3.77 -7.08 -5.38
CA LEU A 200 -3.10 -6.16 -4.48
C LEU A 200 -2.38 -6.90 -3.34
N PRO A 201 -1.21 -6.40 -2.89
CA PRO A 201 -0.40 -7.05 -1.86
C PRO A 201 -0.93 -6.68 -0.47
N TRP A 202 -2.12 -7.19 -0.13
CA TRP A 202 -2.72 -6.93 1.18
C TRP A 202 -1.81 -7.43 2.29
N GLU A 203 -1.28 -6.49 3.06
CA GLU A 203 -0.44 -6.80 4.20
C GLU A 203 -1.21 -7.54 5.29
N GLU A 204 -0.50 -8.25 6.18
CA GLU A 204 -1.09 -9.00 7.31
C GLU A 204 -1.58 -8.08 8.45
N ARG A 205 -2.31 -7.03 8.09
CA ARG A 205 -2.91 -6.04 8.99
C ARG A 205 -4.23 -5.55 8.43
N ILE A 206 -4.96 -4.78 9.23
CA ILE A 206 -6.13 -4.03 8.74
C ILE A 206 -5.62 -2.89 7.86
N VAL A 207 -6.19 -2.78 6.67
CA VAL A 207 -5.96 -1.68 5.72
C VAL A 207 -7.28 -0.99 5.48
N TYR A 208 -7.31 0.33 5.49
CA TYR A 208 -8.54 1.09 5.31
C TYR A 208 -8.63 1.55 3.86
N HIS A 209 -9.70 1.15 3.19
CA HIS A 209 -9.90 1.48 1.78
C HIS A 209 -10.98 2.55 1.66
N ARG A 210 -10.74 3.55 0.81
CA ARG A 210 -11.72 4.57 0.47
C ARG A 210 -12.99 3.93 -0.07
N LEU A 211 -14.15 4.37 0.38
CA LEU A 211 -15.44 3.91 -0.13
C LEU A 211 -15.73 4.53 -1.50
N ASN A 212 -14.91 4.22 -2.50
CA ASN A 212 -15.17 4.51 -3.90
C ASN A 212 -16.19 3.51 -4.50
N GLN A 213 -16.68 3.79 -5.71
CA GLN A 213 -17.69 2.94 -6.35
C GLN A 213 -17.32 1.45 -6.33
N ARG A 214 -16.08 1.11 -6.70
CA ARG A 214 -15.60 -0.28 -6.70
C ARG A 214 -15.69 -0.91 -5.32
N MET A 215 -15.18 -0.24 -4.30
CA MET A 215 -15.13 -0.82 -2.96
C MET A 215 -16.53 -0.94 -2.37
N ARG A 216 -17.44 0.01 -2.64
CA ARG A 216 -18.86 -0.10 -2.25
C ARG A 216 -19.49 -1.37 -2.82
N ASP A 217 -19.31 -1.62 -4.12
CA ASP A 217 -19.86 -2.80 -4.78
C ASP A 217 -19.27 -4.11 -4.23
N ILE A 218 -17.96 -4.12 -3.94
CA ILE A 218 -17.28 -5.26 -3.32
C ILE A 218 -17.84 -5.53 -1.93
N VAL A 219 -17.96 -4.51 -1.08
CA VAL A 219 -18.46 -4.64 0.30
C VAL A 219 -19.86 -5.22 0.31
N LEU A 220 -20.77 -4.70 -0.51
CA LEU A 220 -22.15 -5.18 -0.61
C LEU A 220 -22.19 -6.69 -0.93
N ARG A 221 -21.45 -7.12 -1.97
CA ARG A 221 -21.40 -8.54 -2.39
C ARG A 221 -20.70 -9.44 -1.37
N MET A 222 -19.62 -8.97 -0.74
CA MET A 222 -18.91 -9.76 0.28
C MET A 222 -19.79 -9.97 1.53
N CYS A 223 -20.54 -8.95 1.94
CA CYS A 223 -21.42 -9.03 3.11
C CYS A 223 -22.60 -10.00 2.89
N GLU A 224 -23.13 -10.10 1.66
CA GLU A 224 -24.10 -11.13 1.27
C GLU A 224 -23.52 -12.55 1.45
N ASN A 225 -22.22 -12.73 1.16
CA ASN A 225 -21.51 -14.00 1.27
C ASN A 225 -20.90 -14.24 2.67
N SER A 226 -21.55 -13.71 3.70
CA SER A 226 -21.17 -13.91 5.11
C SER A 226 -19.82 -13.32 5.54
N TRP A 227 -19.22 -12.43 4.74
CA TRP A 227 -18.16 -11.58 5.28
C TRP A 227 -18.71 -10.73 6.41
N LYS A 228 -17.91 -10.57 7.48
CA LYS A 228 -18.23 -9.61 8.53
C LYS A 228 -17.71 -8.28 8.03
N CYS A 229 -18.62 -7.42 7.56
CA CYS A 229 -18.28 -6.09 7.08
C CYS A 229 -17.42 -5.38 8.14
N GLY A 230 -16.34 -4.75 7.70
CA GLY A 230 -15.49 -3.97 8.60
C GLY A 230 -16.19 -2.72 9.14
N ASP A 231 -15.50 -2.04 10.05
CA ASP A 231 -15.90 -0.75 10.55
C ASP A 231 -15.85 0.30 9.42
N CYS A 232 -16.89 1.12 9.29
CA CYS A 232 -16.92 2.24 8.36
C CYS A 232 -16.56 3.54 9.10
N TYR A 233 -15.83 4.41 8.42
CA TYR A 233 -15.31 5.66 8.95
C TYR A 233 -15.73 6.79 8.02
N PHE A 234 -16.44 7.77 8.57
CA PHE A 234 -16.92 8.93 7.83
C PHE A 234 -16.42 10.20 8.51
N GLY A 235 -15.58 10.95 7.81
CA GLY A 235 -15.10 12.25 8.25
C GLY A 235 -16.11 13.33 7.86
N ARG A 236 -16.46 14.20 8.81
CA ARG A 236 -17.17 15.43 8.46
C ARG A 236 -16.25 16.34 7.66
N GLY A 237 -16.55 16.52 6.38
CA GLY A 237 -16.03 17.65 5.62
C GLY A 237 -16.57 18.93 6.26
N ASP A 238 -15.69 19.93 6.41
CA ASP A 238 -16.09 21.24 6.87
C ASP A 238 -17.20 21.73 5.93
N LYS A 239 -18.44 21.75 6.42
CA LYS A 239 -19.57 22.26 5.64
C LYS A 239 -19.33 23.75 5.56
N GLY A 240 -18.60 24.17 4.52
CA GLY A 240 -18.30 25.56 4.26
C GLY A 240 -19.56 26.38 4.50
N ALA A 241 -19.50 27.21 5.54
CA ALA A 241 -20.51 28.20 5.84
C ALA A 241 -20.71 29.00 4.54
N LYS A 242 -21.87 28.78 3.90
CA LYS A 242 -22.38 29.68 2.87
C LYS A 242 -23.04 30.86 3.55
#